data_AF-A0A9D7PQU6-F1
#
_entry.id   AF-A0A9D7PQU6-F1
#
_cell.length_a   1.000
_cell.length_b   1.000
_cell.length_c   1.000
_cell.angle_alpha   90.00
_cell.angle_beta   90.00
_cell.angle_gamma   90.00
#
_symmetry.space_group_name_H-M   'P 1'
#
loop_
_entity.id
_entity.type
_entity.pdbx_description
1 polymer ?
#
loop_
_entity_poly.entity_id
_entity_poly.type
_entity_poly.pdbx_seq_one_letter_code
_entity_poly.pdbx_strand_id
1 'polypeptide(L)'
;MIARFLLLFLMLLMPAVACAQGFRPPPFAGGIPGRAQMQAVEMQRHQARTLLYREALEELRRSPKVVDVDECTAAGADLSACLPKPVAGGVPETVAANPTGRRIALLIGNNRYQHPIPSLETPARDVDQIAVALRDKLGFEVRVIKDVGKSDLVRAVVAVAKETEVTDSVFVYYAGHGYLMDDTGMGYWIPADGSVKTAAQWISNTDISRLLGAIPARQLLLVSDSCFSGTLAREKSLSAGEGGWQAAQAQRRRPLVRWRRAGLDEGKEGHSIFAWHLLRTLDKVSGTQPGFEVYRTVRKGVSDDYPQQPQYGAVVSAGHEAGGEYLFDARAE
;
A
#
# COMPACT_ATOMS: atom_id res chain seq x y z
N MET A 1 -1.76 40.45 -69.75
CA MET A 1 -3.07 39.86 -70.02
C MET A 1 -2.99 38.35 -69.76
N ILE A 2 -3.73 37.87 -68.75
CA ILE A 2 -4.34 36.52 -68.61
C ILE A 2 -3.34 35.34 -68.49
N ALA A 3 -2.97 34.78 -67.32
CA ALA A 3 -3.71 34.12 -66.23
C ALA A 3 -4.31 32.73 -66.57
N ARG A 4 -4.20 31.78 -65.61
CA ARG A 4 -4.74 30.40 -65.50
C ARG A 4 -3.83 29.29 -66.09
N PHE A 5 -3.58 28.12 -65.48
CA PHE A 5 -4.20 27.35 -64.40
C PHE A 5 -3.20 26.21 -64.02
N LEU A 6 -2.90 25.97 -62.74
CA LEU A 6 -2.86 24.64 -62.07
C LEU A 6 -2.15 24.72 -60.71
N LEU A 7 -2.92 24.46 -59.67
CA LEU A 7 -2.51 24.26 -58.28
C LEU A 7 -2.14 22.77 -58.05
N LEU A 8 -1.42 22.55 -56.93
CA LEU A 8 -1.48 21.36 -56.05
C LEU A 8 -0.75 20.08 -56.50
N PHE A 9 0.39 19.74 -55.87
CA PHE A 9 0.46 18.71 -54.81
C PHE A 9 1.91 18.48 -54.31
N LEU A 10 2.03 18.35 -52.99
CA LEU A 10 2.99 17.51 -52.25
C LEU A 10 4.46 17.97 -52.04
N MET A 11 4.66 18.75 -50.97
CA MET A 11 5.82 18.60 -50.08
C MET A 11 5.65 17.32 -49.26
N LEU A 12 6.68 16.46 -49.21
CA LEU A 12 7.03 15.61 -48.05
C LEU A 12 8.25 14.76 -48.40
N LEU A 13 9.36 14.96 -47.69
CA LEU A 13 10.33 13.92 -47.28
C LEU A 13 11.42 14.57 -46.41
N MET A 14 11.18 14.59 -45.10
CA MET A 14 12.21 14.68 -44.06
C MET A 14 11.95 13.53 -43.08
N PRO A 15 12.96 12.74 -42.71
CA PRO A 15 12.77 11.55 -41.90
C PRO A 15 12.53 11.92 -40.43
N ALA A 16 11.49 11.33 -39.85
CA ALA A 16 11.13 11.45 -38.44
C ALA A 16 12.13 10.67 -37.58
N VAL A 17 13.03 11.39 -36.92
CA VAL A 17 13.78 10.90 -35.75
C VAL A 17 13.30 11.72 -34.55
N ALA A 18 12.33 11.19 -33.80
CA ALA A 18 12.07 11.47 -32.38
C ALA A 18 10.69 10.92 -31.98
N CYS A 19 10.65 9.68 -31.47
CA CYS A 19 9.52 9.22 -30.64
C CYS A 19 10.06 8.28 -29.56
N ALA A 20 10.75 8.86 -28.58
CA ALA A 20 11.05 8.25 -27.29
C ALA A 20 10.99 9.35 -26.23
N GLN A 21 9.84 10.00 -26.10
CA GLN A 21 9.51 10.83 -24.95
C GLN A 21 8.22 10.28 -24.35
N GLY A 22 8.30 9.88 -23.08
CA GLY A 22 7.16 9.33 -22.34
C GLY A 22 5.98 10.28 -22.45
N PHE A 23 4.84 9.75 -22.87
CA PHE A 23 3.59 10.50 -22.98
C PHE A 23 3.12 10.87 -21.57
N ARG A 24 3.57 12.03 -21.07
CA ARG A 24 2.96 12.70 -19.91
C ARG A 24 1.82 13.57 -20.44
N PRO A 25 0.56 13.31 -20.06
CA PRO A 25 -0.50 14.26 -20.37
C PRO A 25 -0.17 15.62 -19.72
N PRO A 26 -0.44 16.74 -20.40
CA PRO A 26 -0.14 18.07 -19.89
C PRO A 26 -0.91 18.35 -18.59
N PRO A 27 -0.37 19.17 -17.67
CA PRO A 27 -1.12 19.66 -16.53
C PRO A 27 -2.36 20.42 -17.02
N PHE A 28 -3.52 20.14 -16.42
CA PHE A 28 -4.80 20.68 -16.87
C PHE A 28 -4.85 22.21 -16.73
N ALA A 29 -4.75 22.92 -17.85
CA ALA A 29 -5.08 24.33 -17.96
C ALA A 29 -6.61 24.49 -18.04
N GLY A 30 -7.32 24.32 -16.91
CA GLY A 30 -8.80 24.38 -16.94
C GLY A 30 -9.55 24.32 -15.61
N GLY A 31 -8.87 24.37 -14.46
CA GLY A 31 -9.51 24.16 -13.14
C GLY A 31 -9.60 22.69 -12.76
N ILE A 32 -10.16 22.41 -11.57
CA ILE A 32 -10.26 21.05 -11.02
C ILE A 32 -11.20 20.22 -11.92
N PRO A 33 -10.74 19.10 -12.50
CA PRO A 33 -11.57 18.29 -13.38
C PRO A 33 -12.82 17.78 -12.65
N GLY A 34 -13.95 17.71 -13.35
CA GLY A 34 -15.17 17.13 -12.80
C GLY A 34 -14.99 15.62 -12.51
N ARG A 35 -15.81 15.05 -11.60
CA ARG A 35 -15.72 13.63 -11.20
C ARG A 35 -15.66 12.65 -12.39
N ALA A 36 -16.44 12.89 -13.44
CA ALA A 36 -16.46 12.05 -14.64
C ALA A 36 -15.13 12.10 -15.41
N GLN A 37 -14.49 13.27 -15.50
CA GLN A 37 -13.18 13.42 -16.13
C GLN A 37 -12.10 12.70 -15.32
N MET A 38 -12.15 12.81 -13.99
CA MET A 38 -11.22 12.11 -13.10
C MET A 38 -11.32 10.59 -13.25
N GLN A 39 -12.54 10.05 -13.29
CA GLN A 39 -12.77 8.63 -13.53
C GLN A 39 -12.25 8.17 -14.90
N ALA A 40 -12.41 8.99 -15.95
CA ALA A 40 -11.87 8.68 -17.27
C ALA A 40 -10.33 8.63 -17.25
N VAL A 41 -9.67 9.56 -16.56
CA VAL A 41 -8.21 9.58 -16.41
C VAL A 41 -7.73 8.35 -15.63
N GLU A 42 -8.41 7.97 -14.56
CA GLU A 42 -8.11 6.76 -13.80
C GLU A 42 -8.20 5.50 -14.67
N MET A 43 -9.26 5.40 -15.47
CA MET A 43 -9.46 4.28 -16.39
C MET A 43 -8.36 4.21 -17.46
N GLN A 44 -8.00 5.33 -18.07
CA GLN A 44 -6.91 5.40 -19.05
C GLN A 44 -5.57 4.98 -18.44
N ARG A 45 -5.28 5.43 -17.21
CA ARG A 45 -4.05 5.05 -16.49
C ARG A 45 -4.05 3.57 -16.14
N HIS A 46 -5.18 3.03 -15.69
CA HIS A 46 -5.34 1.60 -15.45
C HIS A 46 -5.02 0.81 -16.71
N GLN A 47 -5.63 1.17 -17.85
CA GLN A 47 -5.35 0.55 -19.14
C GLN A 47 -3.88 0.64 -19.53
N ALA A 48 -3.25 1.82 -19.41
CA ALA A 48 -1.84 2.01 -19.72
C ALA A 48 -0.93 1.11 -18.85
N ARG A 49 -1.25 0.95 -17.56
CA ARG A 49 -0.53 0.06 -16.65
C ARG A 49 -0.74 -1.40 -17.00
N THR A 50 -1.97 -1.80 -17.34
CA THR A 50 -2.26 -3.16 -17.82
C THR A 50 -1.43 -3.50 -19.05
N LEU A 51 -1.27 -2.55 -19.97
CA LEU A 51 -0.42 -2.73 -21.16
C LEU A 51 1.07 -2.76 -20.80
N LEU A 52 1.52 -1.90 -19.88
CA LEU A 52 2.90 -1.87 -19.40
C LEU A 52 3.30 -3.22 -18.79
N TYR A 53 2.43 -3.81 -17.96
CA TYR A 53 2.70 -5.04 -17.23
C TYR A 53 2.25 -6.32 -17.95
N ARG A 54 1.84 -6.24 -19.22
CA ARG A 54 1.18 -7.34 -19.93
C ARG A 54 1.92 -8.67 -19.80
N GLU A 55 3.23 -8.68 -20.06
CA GLU A 55 4.07 -9.89 -20.02
C GLU A 55 4.11 -10.50 -18.61
N ALA A 56 4.38 -9.70 -17.58
CA ALA A 56 4.34 -10.16 -16.18
C ALA A 56 2.96 -10.71 -15.78
N LEU A 57 1.88 -10.08 -16.25
CA LEU A 57 0.50 -10.54 -15.97
C LEU A 57 0.17 -11.85 -16.70
N GLU A 58 0.65 -12.04 -17.92
CA GLU A 58 0.53 -13.31 -18.66
C GLU A 58 1.36 -14.43 -18.02
N GLU A 59 2.55 -14.12 -17.49
CA GLU A 59 3.34 -15.04 -16.68
C GLU A 59 2.56 -15.46 -15.43
N LEU A 60 2.00 -14.51 -14.66
CA LEU A 60 1.18 -14.80 -13.49
C LEU A 60 -0.03 -15.69 -13.81
N ARG A 61 -0.69 -15.49 -14.96
CA ARG A 61 -1.80 -16.35 -15.41
C ARG A 61 -1.35 -17.78 -15.71
N ARG A 62 -0.17 -17.94 -16.30
CA ARG A 62 0.40 -19.26 -16.65
C ARG A 62 1.02 -19.97 -15.46
N SER A 63 1.63 -19.22 -14.56
CA SER A 63 2.43 -19.74 -13.44
C SER A 63 2.32 -18.81 -12.23
N PRO A 64 1.20 -18.84 -11.50
CA PRO A 64 0.96 -17.96 -10.37
C PRO A 64 2.07 -18.01 -9.31
N LYS A 65 2.70 -19.18 -9.12
CA LYS A 65 3.75 -19.41 -8.12
C LYS A 65 5.06 -18.67 -8.35
N VAL A 66 5.27 -18.05 -9.53
CA VAL A 66 6.50 -17.30 -9.83
C VAL A 66 6.73 -16.14 -8.84
N VAL A 67 5.64 -15.61 -8.28
CA VAL A 67 5.63 -14.48 -7.36
C VAL A 67 5.80 -14.90 -5.90
N ASP A 68 5.71 -16.20 -5.60
CA ASP A 68 5.73 -16.69 -4.23
C ASP A 68 7.06 -16.31 -3.58
N VAL A 69 7.01 -16.02 -2.28
CA VAL A 69 8.21 -15.90 -1.46
C VAL A 69 8.51 -17.31 -0.94
N ASP A 70 9.74 -17.79 -1.12
CA ASP A 70 10.11 -19.13 -0.68
C ASP A 70 9.92 -19.28 0.84
N GLU A 71 9.40 -20.44 1.25
CA GLU A 71 9.33 -20.80 2.66
C GLU A 71 10.73 -21.03 3.22
N CYS A 72 10.92 -20.69 4.50
CA CYS A 72 12.17 -20.98 5.18
C CYS A 72 12.38 -22.50 5.29
N THR A 73 13.19 -23.07 4.39
CA THR A 73 13.69 -24.44 4.53
C THR A 73 14.97 -24.42 5.36
N ALA A 74 15.13 -25.42 6.23
CA ALA A 74 16.27 -25.53 7.14
C ALA A 74 17.63 -25.74 6.43
N ALA A 75 17.65 -25.90 5.10
CA ALA A 75 18.84 -26.21 4.32
C ALA A 75 19.13 -25.11 3.29
N GLY A 76 19.88 -24.09 3.70
CA GLY A 76 20.66 -23.25 2.76
C GLY A 76 20.03 -21.93 2.30
N ALA A 77 18.78 -21.60 2.68
CA ALA A 77 18.23 -20.27 2.43
C ALA A 77 18.63 -19.28 3.55
N ASP A 78 18.90 -18.03 3.19
CA ASP A 78 19.01 -16.93 4.16
C ASP A 78 17.69 -16.83 4.95
N LEU A 79 17.70 -17.31 6.20
CA LEU A 79 16.54 -17.32 7.10
C LEU A 79 16.01 -15.93 7.42
N SER A 80 16.66 -14.87 6.96
CA SER A 80 16.13 -13.51 7.02
C SER A 80 15.23 -13.18 5.83
N ALA A 81 15.33 -13.83 4.67
CA ALA A 81 14.66 -13.44 3.42
C ALA A 81 13.54 -14.40 2.95
N CYS A 82 13.05 -15.27 3.83
CA CYS A 82 12.06 -16.31 3.51
C CYS A 82 10.80 -16.19 4.38
N LEU A 83 9.70 -16.81 3.95
CA LEU A 83 8.46 -16.87 4.75
C LEU A 83 8.67 -17.77 5.97
N PRO A 84 8.61 -17.24 7.20
CA PRO A 84 8.55 -18.08 8.39
C PRO A 84 7.25 -18.87 8.40
N LYS A 85 7.26 -20.08 8.99
CA LYS A 85 6.02 -20.85 9.18
C LYS A 85 5.02 -20.01 9.98
N PRO A 86 3.73 -19.98 9.58
CA PRO A 86 2.71 -19.32 10.37
C PRO A 86 2.76 -19.83 11.81
N VAL A 87 2.80 -18.92 12.79
CA VAL A 87 2.70 -19.31 14.19
C VAL A 87 1.27 -19.81 14.40
N ALA A 88 1.13 -21.14 14.48
CA ALA A 88 -0.15 -21.79 14.75
C ALA A 88 -0.54 -21.49 16.21
N GLY A 89 -1.37 -20.46 16.39
CA GLY A 89 -1.86 -20.05 17.69
C GLY A 89 -1.94 -18.53 17.75
N GLY A 90 -3.16 -18.01 17.81
CA GLY A 90 -3.42 -16.61 18.14
C GLY A 90 -2.77 -16.24 19.48
N VAL A 91 -2.78 -14.94 19.80
CA VAL A 91 -2.20 -14.44 21.06
C VAL A 91 -2.81 -15.21 22.24
N PRO A 92 -2.00 -15.81 23.15
CA PRO A 92 -2.52 -16.55 24.29
C PRO A 92 -3.55 -15.75 25.09
N GLU A 93 -4.63 -16.42 25.51
CA GLU A 93 -5.78 -15.80 26.18
C GLU A 93 -5.42 -15.07 27.50
N THR A 94 -4.25 -15.37 28.06
CA THR A 94 -3.74 -14.87 29.34
C THR A 94 -3.06 -13.49 29.27
N VAL A 95 -2.88 -12.90 28.09
CA VAL A 95 -2.22 -11.59 27.93
C VAL A 95 -3.22 -10.44 28.15
N ALA A 96 -2.82 -9.44 28.94
CA ALA A 96 -3.64 -8.28 29.34
C ALA A 96 -4.33 -7.58 28.15
N ALA A 97 -5.48 -6.93 28.42
CA ALA A 97 -6.32 -6.32 27.38
C ALA A 97 -5.57 -5.26 26.54
N ASN A 98 -4.81 -4.36 27.16
CA ASN A 98 -4.03 -3.37 26.43
C ASN A 98 -2.59 -3.87 26.20
N PRO A 99 -2.01 -3.67 25.00
CA PRO A 99 -0.59 -3.87 24.81
C PRO A 99 0.16 -2.88 25.71
N THR A 100 0.87 -3.42 26.69
CA THR A 100 1.79 -2.67 27.56
C THR A 100 3.22 -2.70 27.03
N GLY A 101 3.45 -3.36 25.89
CA GLY A 101 4.76 -3.51 25.26
C GLY A 101 5.16 -2.33 24.40
N ARG A 102 6.20 -2.54 23.59
CA ARG A 102 6.73 -1.57 22.65
C ARG A 102 5.76 -1.34 21.50
N ARG A 103 5.91 -0.18 20.86
CA ARG A 103 5.19 0.18 19.63
C ARG A 103 6.20 0.22 18.50
N ILE A 104 6.16 -0.72 17.57
CA ILE A 104 7.13 -0.84 16.49
C ILE A 104 6.48 -0.40 15.19
N ALA A 105 7.13 0.47 14.42
CA ALA A 105 6.66 0.88 13.10
C ALA A 105 7.67 0.50 12.01
N LEU A 106 7.20 -0.16 10.95
CA LEU A 106 7.96 -0.41 9.73
C LEU A 106 7.33 0.38 8.58
N LEU A 107 8.05 1.38 8.09
CA LEU A 107 7.60 2.25 7.01
C LEU A 107 8.44 1.99 5.76
N ILE A 108 7.76 1.65 4.66
CA ILE A 108 8.34 1.21 3.40
C ILE A 108 7.90 2.20 2.31
N GLY A 109 8.85 2.93 1.73
CA GLY A 109 8.56 3.94 0.71
C GLY A 109 9.38 3.73 -0.55
N ASN A 110 8.76 3.24 -1.62
CA ASN A 110 9.43 3.02 -2.90
C ASN A 110 9.06 4.12 -3.91
N ASN A 111 10.06 4.93 -4.26
CA ASN A 111 9.97 6.02 -5.23
C ASN A 111 10.65 5.68 -6.53
N ARG A 112 11.87 5.16 -6.45
CA ARG A 112 12.75 4.96 -7.60
C ARG A 112 12.54 3.56 -8.14
N TYR A 113 12.11 3.51 -9.39
CA TYR A 113 11.89 2.27 -10.11
C TYR A 113 12.74 2.24 -11.37
N GLN A 114 13.17 1.03 -11.75
CA GLN A 114 13.91 0.83 -12.98
C GLN A 114 12.99 1.02 -14.21
N HIS A 115 13.51 1.66 -15.25
CA HIS A 115 12.79 1.80 -16.51
C HIS A 115 12.40 0.41 -17.06
N PRO A 116 11.17 0.21 -17.57
CA PRO A 116 10.16 1.23 -17.94
C PRO A 116 9.12 1.56 -16.85
N ILE A 117 9.28 1.09 -15.62
CA ILE A 117 8.36 1.43 -14.54
C ILE A 117 8.55 2.90 -14.16
N PRO A 118 7.50 3.75 -14.20
CA PRO A 118 7.63 5.15 -13.82
C PRO A 118 7.98 5.29 -12.34
N SER A 119 8.93 6.18 -12.01
CA SER A 119 9.21 6.53 -10.62
C SER A 119 8.08 7.37 -10.02
N LEU A 120 7.94 7.29 -8.70
CA LEU A 120 6.97 8.03 -7.88
C LEU A 120 7.66 9.18 -7.13
N GLU A 121 6.90 10.24 -6.84
CA GLU A 121 7.46 11.46 -6.24
C GLU A 121 7.28 11.52 -4.72
N THR A 122 6.19 10.97 -4.17
CA THR A 122 5.79 11.18 -2.77
C THR A 122 6.22 10.12 -1.75
N PRO A 123 6.34 8.81 -2.05
CA PRO A 123 6.40 7.77 -0.99
C PRO A 123 7.53 7.96 0.03
N ALA A 124 8.72 8.39 -0.39
CA ALA A 124 9.89 8.61 0.44
C ALA A 124 9.67 9.76 1.43
N ARG A 125 8.97 10.81 0.99
CA ARG A 125 8.60 11.95 1.83
C ARG A 125 7.43 11.59 2.75
N ASP A 126 6.50 10.78 2.27
CA ASP A 126 5.37 10.27 3.05
C ASP A 126 5.88 9.47 4.26
N VAL A 127 6.77 8.49 4.04
CA VAL A 127 7.33 7.68 5.14
C VAL A 127 8.15 8.50 6.12
N ASP A 128 8.87 9.54 5.68
CA ASP A 128 9.65 10.40 6.58
C ASP A 128 8.74 11.20 7.53
N GLN A 129 7.67 11.80 7.02
CA GLN A 129 6.77 12.59 7.85
C GLN A 129 5.91 11.70 8.75
N ILE A 130 5.49 10.53 8.25
CA ILE A 130 4.76 9.56 9.07
C ILE A 130 5.68 9.05 10.19
N ALA A 131 6.98 8.84 9.92
CA ALA A 131 7.94 8.47 10.94
C ALA A 131 8.00 9.47 12.08
N VAL A 132 8.10 10.77 11.76
CA VAL A 132 8.11 11.85 12.75
C VAL A 132 6.82 11.82 13.59
N ALA A 133 5.65 11.75 12.96
CA ALA A 133 4.38 11.71 13.67
C ALA A 133 4.26 10.50 14.60
N LEU A 134 4.56 9.29 14.11
CA LEU A 134 4.47 8.06 14.90
C LEU A 134 5.47 8.06 16.06
N ARG A 135 6.71 8.51 15.84
CA ARG A 135 7.75 8.56 16.88
C ARG A 135 7.42 9.61 17.93
N ASP A 136 7.16 10.84 17.51
CA ASP A 136 7.14 11.99 18.41
C ASP A 136 5.80 12.10 19.15
N LYS A 137 4.67 11.73 18.52
CA LYS A 137 3.32 11.83 19.12
C LYS A 137 2.83 10.52 19.73
N LEU A 138 3.17 9.40 19.10
CA LEU A 138 2.60 8.09 19.44
C LEU A 138 3.63 7.12 20.06
N GLY A 139 4.89 7.53 20.19
CA GLY A 139 5.93 6.78 20.90
C GLY A 139 6.38 5.51 20.19
N PHE A 140 6.32 5.46 18.85
CA PHE A 140 6.77 4.30 18.08
C PHE A 140 8.30 4.28 17.93
N GLU A 141 8.87 3.08 17.99
CA GLU A 141 10.18 2.71 17.47
C GLU A 141 10.08 2.56 15.95
N VAL A 142 10.43 3.61 15.22
CA VAL A 142 10.22 3.67 13.76
C VAL A 142 11.45 3.18 12.99
N ARG A 143 11.19 2.32 12.01
CA ARG A 143 12.13 1.82 11.00
C ARG A 143 11.67 2.28 9.63
N VAL A 144 12.51 3.00 8.91
CA VAL A 144 12.21 3.48 7.57
C VAL A 144 13.13 2.78 6.58
N ILE A 145 12.56 2.14 5.57
CA ILE A 145 13.30 1.60 4.42
C ILE A 145 12.72 2.19 3.14
N LYS A 146 13.59 2.51 2.17
CA LYS A 146 13.20 3.20 0.95
C LYS A 146 13.85 2.57 -0.27
N ASP A 147 13.14 2.62 -1.39
CA ASP A 147 13.61 2.14 -2.69
C ASP A 147 14.18 0.70 -2.61
N VAL A 148 13.51 -0.16 -1.84
CA VAL A 148 13.97 -1.54 -1.56
C VAL A 148 13.37 -2.54 -2.54
N GLY A 149 14.17 -3.57 -2.85
CA GLY A 149 13.73 -4.72 -3.64
C GLY A 149 12.94 -5.75 -2.82
N LYS A 150 12.43 -6.79 -3.49
CA LYS A 150 11.62 -7.85 -2.85
C LYS A 150 12.31 -8.47 -1.65
N SER A 151 13.58 -8.85 -1.81
CA SER A 151 14.35 -9.56 -0.78
C SER A 151 14.56 -8.71 0.48
N ASP A 152 14.91 -7.43 0.33
CA ASP A 152 15.09 -6.50 1.46
C ASP A 152 13.77 -6.17 2.17
N LEU A 153 12.69 -6.04 1.41
CA LEU A 153 11.35 -5.83 1.97
C LEU A 153 10.95 -7.03 2.83
N VAL A 154 11.08 -8.24 2.31
CA VAL A 154 10.81 -9.48 3.07
C VAL A 154 11.69 -9.55 4.31
N ARG A 155 13.00 -9.27 4.18
CA ARG A 155 13.93 -9.21 5.32
C ARG A 155 13.49 -8.28 6.43
N ALA A 156 13.04 -7.08 6.07
CA ALA A 156 12.58 -6.11 7.05
C ALA A 156 11.35 -6.59 7.82
N VAL A 157 10.38 -7.18 7.13
CA VAL A 157 9.16 -7.71 7.79
C VAL A 157 9.51 -8.91 8.68
N VAL A 158 10.38 -9.81 8.22
CA VAL A 158 10.87 -10.95 9.00
C VAL A 158 11.66 -10.50 10.22
N ALA A 159 12.47 -9.45 10.12
CA ALA A 159 13.20 -8.88 11.25
C ALA A 159 12.24 -8.34 12.32
N VAL A 160 11.19 -7.61 11.91
CA VAL A 160 10.11 -7.18 12.82
C VAL A 160 9.43 -8.38 13.46
N ALA A 161 9.09 -9.42 12.68
CA ALA A 161 8.46 -10.62 13.24
C ALA A 161 9.33 -11.32 14.31
N LYS A 162 10.65 -11.34 14.13
CA LYS A 162 11.60 -12.01 15.05
C LYS A 162 11.79 -11.28 16.37
N GLU A 163 11.75 -9.95 16.38
CA GLU A 163 12.02 -9.15 17.58
C GLU A 163 10.75 -8.75 18.35
N THR A 164 9.58 -8.86 17.70
CA THR A 164 8.30 -8.47 18.27
C THR A 164 7.90 -9.46 19.36
N GLU A 165 7.40 -8.93 20.48
CA GLU A 165 6.79 -9.74 21.54
C GLU A 165 5.26 -9.73 21.42
N VAL A 166 4.58 -10.69 22.06
CA VAL A 166 3.11 -10.77 22.04
C VAL A 166 2.43 -9.54 22.67
N THR A 167 3.13 -8.80 23.53
CA THR A 167 2.65 -7.57 24.18
C THR A 167 2.85 -6.31 23.34
N ASP A 168 3.59 -6.40 22.23
CA ASP A 168 3.92 -5.26 21.38
C ASP A 168 2.77 -4.93 20.41
N SER A 169 2.77 -3.68 19.92
CA SER A 169 1.91 -3.20 18.83
C SER A 169 2.76 -2.89 17.61
N VAL A 170 2.35 -3.35 16.43
CA VAL A 170 3.08 -3.17 15.18
C VAL A 170 2.26 -2.33 14.19
N PHE A 171 2.93 -1.37 13.54
CA PHE A 171 2.38 -0.55 12.47
C PHE A 171 3.23 -0.73 11.21
N VAL A 172 2.66 -1.29 10.15
CA VAL A 172 3.33 -1.42 8.85
C VAL A 172 2.71 -0.43 7.89
N TYR A 173 3.53 0.41 7.25
CA TYR A 173 3.09 1.30 6.18
C TYR A 173 3.86 1.00 4.91
N TYR A 174 3.14 0.83 3.80
CA TYR A 174 3.72 0.68 2.48
C TYR A 174 3.19 1.76 1.55
N ALA A 175 4.09 2.50 0.91
CA ALA A 175 3.77 3.40 -0.19
C ALA A 175 4.65 3.08 -1.41
N GLY A 176 4.01 2.87 -2.55
CA GLY A 176 4.70 2.45 -3.77
C GLY A 176 3.75 1.93 -4.85
N HIS A 177 4.31 1.41 -5.94
CA HIS A 177 3.54 0.73 -6.97
C HIS A 177 2.91 -0.56 -6.42
N GLY A 178 1.72 -0.85 -6.93
CA GLY A 178 1.03 -2.11 -6.71
C GLY A 178 -0.02 -2.35 -7.77
N TYR A 179 -0.25 -3.60 -8.15
CA TYR A 179 -1.16 -3.96 -9.25
C TYR A 179 -2.30 -4.85 -8.77
N LEU A 180 -3.51 -4.59 -9.26
CA LEU A 180 -4.69 -5.41 -9.03
C LEU A 180 -5.06 -6.13 -10.32
N MET A 181 -5.06 -7.46 -10.30
CA MET A 181 -5.57 -8.28 -11.38
C MET A 181 -7.09 -8.40 -11.27
N ASP A 182 -7.81 -7.71 -12.14
CA ASP A 182 -9.28 -7.62 -12.09
C ASP A 182 -9.97 -8.98 -12.27
N ASP A 183 -9.37 -9.87 -13.06
CA ASP A 183 -9.90 -11.21 -13.40
C ASP A 183 -9.84 -12.20 -12.23
N THR A 184 -8.72 -12.19 -11.49
CA THR A 184 -8.50 -13.09 -10.35
C THR A 184 -8.86 -12.45 -9.02
N GLY A 185 -8.94 -11.12 -8.96
CA GLY A 185 -8.99 -10.37 -7.71
C GLY A 185 -7.74 -10.60 -6.86
N MET A 186 -6.62 -11.03 -7.45
CA MET A 186 -5.33 -11.07 -6.79
C MET A 186 -4.64 -9.74 -6.96
N GLY A 187 -3.73 -9.41 -6.05
CA GLY A 187 -2.85 -8.33 -6.40
C GLY A 187 -1.54 -8.34 -5.64
N TYR A 188 -0.76 -7.32 -5.95
CA TYR A 188 0.66 -7.37 -5.79
C TYR A 188 1.23 -6.02 -5.36
N TRP A 189 2.14 -6.01 -4.40
CA TRP A 189 3.12 -4.94 -4.29
C TRP A 189 4.21 -5.14 -5.33
N ILE A 190 4.68 -4.03 -5.90
CA ILE A 190 5.79 -3.98 -6.84
C ILE A 190 6.96 -3.26 -6.14
N PRO A 191 7.96 -4.00 -5.66
CA PRO A 191 9.19 -3.45 -5.09
C PRO A 191 10.05 -2.70 -6.12
N ALA A 192 11.09 -2.00 -5.67
CA ALA A 192 11.92 -1.14 -6.52
C ALA A 192 12.69 -1.90 -7.61
N ASP A 193 12.98 -3.19 -7.40
CA ASP A 193 13.57 -4.13 -8.35
C ASP A 193 12.53 -4.91 -9.17
N GLY A 194 11.26 -4.50 -9.11
CA GLY A 194 10.17 -5.06 -9.90
C GLY A 194 10.42 -4.96 -11.41
N SER A 195 9.91 -5.94 -12.15
CA SER A 195 9.99 -5.98 -13.61
C SER A 195 8.60 -5.88 -14.25
N VAL A 196 8.56 -5.36 -15.47
CA VAL A 196 7.36 -5.38 -16.32
C VAL A 196 7.22 -6.68 -17.12
N LYS A 197 8.33 -7.42 -17.28
CA LYS A 197 8.41 -8.65 -18.08
C LYS A 197 8.13 -9.90 -17.27
N THR A 198 8.47 -9.86 -15.98
CA THR A 198 8.27 -10.97 -15.05
C THR A 198 7.76 -10.47 -13.72
N ALA A 199 6.92 -11.25 -13.07
CA ALA A 199 6.38 -10.98 -11.74
C ALA A 199 7.23 -11.59 -10.61
N ALA A 200 8.39 -12.19 -10.90
CA ALA A 200 9.22 -12.86 -9.89
C ALA A 200 9.57 -11.99 -8.68
N GLN A 201 9.80 -10.69 -8.90
CA GLN A 201 10.10 -9.72 -7.84
C GLN A 201 8.86 -9.04 -7.24
N TRP A 202 7.65 -9.42 -7.63
CA TRP A 202 6.45 -8.88 -7.01
C TRP A 202 6.13 -9.66 -5.73
N ILE A 203 5.26 -9.11 -4.89
CA ILE A 203 4.82 -9.77 -3.64
C ILE A 203 3.29 -9.82 -3.63
N SER A 204 2.73 -11.03 -3.56
CA SER A 204 1.28 -11.23 -3.57
C SER A 204 0.61 -10.80 -2.26
N ASN A 205 -0.69 -10.48 -2.29
CA ASN A 205 -1.52 -10.36 -1.07
C ASN A 205 -1.35 -11.57 -0.16
N THR A 206 -1.35 -12.77 -0.72
CA THR A 206 -1.21 -14.00 0.07
C THR A 206 0.09 -14.01 0.85
N ASP A 207 1.22 -13.66 0.22
CA ASP A 207 2.52 -13.64 0.89
C ASP A 207 2.63 -12.46 1.86
N ILE A 208 2.04 -11.31 1.54
CA ILE A 208 1.92 -10.19 2.49
C ILE A 208 1.14 -10.67 3.74
N SER A 209 0.00 -11.33 3.58
CA SER A 209 -0.76 -11.89 4.70
C SER A 209 0.04 -12.89 5.51
N ARG A 210 0.81 -13.78 4.85
CA ARG A 210 1.68 -14.75 5.54
C ARG A 210 2.80 -14.08 6.33
N LEU A 211 3.47 -13.09 5.74
CA LEU A 211 4.50 -12.29 6.39
C LEU A 211 3.95 -11.58 7.64
N LEU A 212 2.78 -10.96 7.52
CA LEU A 212 2.13 -10.28 8.64
C LEU A 212 1.63 -11.26 9.70
N GLY A 213 1.11 -12.41 9.30
CA GLY A 213 0.66 -13.46 10.21
C GLY A 213 1.80 -14.03 11.07
N ALA A 214 3.04 -13.93 10.61
CA ALA A 214 4.21 -14.35 11.38
C ALA A 214 4.62 -13.39 12.49
N ILE A 215 4.15 -12.14 12.46
CA ILE A 215 4.45 -11.16 13.51
C ILE A 215 3.63 -11.53 14.76
N PRO A 216 4.26 -11.78 15.92
CA PRO A 216 3.57 -12.24 17.13
C PRO A 216 2.70 -11.18 17.83
N ALA A 217 2.80 -9.90 17.42
CA ALA A 217 2.11 -8.76 18.03
C ALA A 217 0.62 -8.98 18.27
N ARG A 218 0.13 -8.46 19.40
CA ARG A 218 -1.30 -8.44 19.72
C ARG A 218 -2.06 -7.40 18.91
N GLN A 219 -1.44 -6.28 18.58
CA GLN A 219 -1.99 -5.30 17.67
C GLN A 219 -1.12 -5.16 16.44
N LEU A 220 -1.68 -5.27 15.23
CA LEU A 220 -0.92 -5.13 13.99
C LEU A 220 -1.76 -4.36 12.97
N LEU A 221 -1.34 -3.17 12.56
CA LEU A 221 -2.02 -2.37 11.54
C LEU A 221 -1.19 -2.35 10.25
N LEU A 222 -1.81 -2.60 9.09
CA LEU A 222 -1.18 -2.44 7.77
C LEU A 222 -1.82 -1.28 7.01
N VAL A 223 -1.10 -0.19 6.81
CA VAL A 223 -1.54 0.89 5.93
C VAL A 223 -0.87 0.73 4.56
N SER A 224 -1.65 0.54 3.49
CA SER A 224 -1.13 0.36 2.13
C SER A 224 -1.57 1.49 1.22
N ASP A 225 -0.68 2.46 1.01
CA ASP A 225 -0.80 3.54 0.04
C ASP A 225 -0.31 3.10 -1.35
N SER A 226 -1.04 2.14 -1.94
CA SER A 226 -0.75 1.61 -3.28
C SER A 226 -2.05 1.28 -4.02
N CYS A 227 -2.01 1.23 -5.35
CA CYS A 227 -3.20 0.98 -6.19
C CYS A 227 -3.77 -0.46 -6.07
N PHE A 228 -3.14 -1.32 -5.28
CA PHE A 228 -3.49 -2.72 -5.06
C PHE A 228 -4.32 -2.95 -3.78
N SER A 229 -4.52 -1.94 -2.95
CA SER A 229 -5.13 -2.01 -1.64
C SER A 229 -6.61 -2.47 -1.56
N GLY A 230 -7.17 -3.20 -2.55
CA GLY A 230 -8.56 -3.64 -2.64
C GLY A 230 -8.84 -5.09 -2.19
N THR A 231 -7.92 -6.04 -2.36
CA THR A 231 -8.28 -7.48 -2.30
C THR A 231 -8.16 -8.13 -0.93
N LEU A 232 -7.12 -7.82 -0.14
CA LEU A 232 -6.97 -8.27 1.26
C LEU A 232 -8.18 -7.95 2.19
N ALA A 233 -8.90 -6.83 1.99
CA ALA A 233 -10.06 -6.47 2.82
C ALA A 233 -11.38 -7.09 2.34
N ARG A 234 -11.40 -7.78 1.19
CA ARG A 234 -12.59 -8.54 0.76
C ARG A 234 -12.77 -9.83 1.56
N GLU A 235 -11.82 -10.21 2.41
CA GLU A 235 -11.97 -11.34 3.33
C GLU A 235 -13.05 -11.09 4.40
N LYS A 236 -13.21 -9.84 4.86
CA LYS A 236 -14.41 -9.37 5.59
C LYS A 236 -14.45 -7.83 5.61
N SER A 237 -15.31 -7.22 4.80
CA SER A 237 -15.56 -5.77 4.90
C SER A 237 -16.29 -5.49 6.21
N LEU A 238 -15.65 -4.82 7.16
CA LEU A 238 -16.26 -4.44 8.42
C LEU A 238 -17.11 -3.19 8.21
N SER A 239 -18.43 -3.34 8.09
CA SER A 239 -19.38 -2.23 8.22
C SER A 239 -19.68 -1.99 9.70
N ALA A 240 -19.72 -0.73 10.12
CA ALA A 240 -19.97 -0.30 11.50
C ALA A 240 -21.43 -0.53 11.99
N GLY A 241 -22.01 -1.70 11.72
CA GLY A 241 -23.46 -1.92 11.83
C GLY A 241 -23.93 -3.14 12.63
N GLU A 242 -23.08 -4.07 13.05
CA GLU A 242 -23.54 -5.24 13.81
C GLU A 242 -22.69 -5.44 15.08
N GLY A 243 -23.11 -4.78 16.15
CA GLY A 243 -22.50 -4.88 17.48
C GLY A 243 -21.74 -3.61 17.86
N GLY A 244 -22.36 -2.76 18.67
CA GLY A 244 -21.72 -1.55 19.19
C GLY A 244 -20.36 -1.85 19.81
N TRP A 245 -19.36 -1.06 19.44
CA TRP A 245 -17.99 -1.16 19.92
C TRP A 245 -17.94 -0.91 21.43
N GLN A 246 -17.96 -1.97 22.22
CA GLN A 246 -17.61 -1.90 23.64
C GLN A 246 -16.08 -1.97 23.71
N ALA A 247 -15.45 -0.85 24.09
CA ALA A 247 -13.99 -0.69 24.14
C ALA A 247 -13.26 -1.86 24.85
N ALA A 248 -13.90 -2.49 25.85
CA ALA A 248 -13.35 -3.61 26.60
C ALA A 248 -13.25 -4.96 25.83
N GLN A 249 -14.01 -5.14 24.74
CA GLN A 249 -13.97 -6.37 23.93
C GLN A 249 -13.03 -6.26 22.72
N ALA A 250 -12.84 -5.05 22.18
CA ALA A 250 -12.00 -4.83 21.00
C ALA A 250 -10.49 -4.91 21.27
N GLN A 251 -10.10 -4.79 22.55
CA GLN A 251 -8.74 -4.83 23.05
C GLN A 251 -8.09 -6.24 23.01
N ARG A 252 -8.90 -7.30 22.86
CA ARG A 252 -8.43 -8.67 23.13
C ARG A 252 -7.79 -9.42 21.96
N ARG A 253 -7.72 -8.84 20.76
CA ARG A 253 -7.71 -9.62 19.51
C ARG A 253 -6.98 -8.91 18.36
N ARG A 254 -6.19 -9.66 17.56
CA ARG A 254 -5.31 -9.15 16.47
C ARG A 254 -6.07 -8.33 15.41
N PRO A 255 -6.00 -7.00 15.42
CA PRO A 255 -6.75 -6.16 14.52
C PRO A 255 -5.90 -5.76 13.32
N LEU A 256 -5.88 -6.60 12.29
CA LEU A 256 -5.30 -6.19 11.02
C LEU A 256 -6.28 -5.32 10.25
N VAL A 257 -5.91 -4.07 10.09
CA VAL A 257 -6.70 -3.02 9.46
C VAL A 257 -5.96 -2.54 8.23
N ARG A 258 -6.65 -2.35 7.10
CA ARG A 258 -6.02 -1.91 5.83
C ARG A 258 -6.73 -0.77 5.14
N TRP A 259 -5.95 0.21 4.69
CA TRP A 259 -6.39 1.45 4.03
C TRP A 259 -6.16 1.40 2.50
N ARG A 260 -6.99 2.10 1.69
CA ARG A 260 -6.92 2.13 0.20
C ARG A 260 -6.53 3.49 -0.39
N ARG A 261 -5.75 3.48 -1.48
CA ARG A 261 -5.65 4.57 -2.48
C ARG A 261 -6.34 4.15 -3.78
N ALA A 262 -7.06 5.06 -4.43
CA ALA A 262 -7.53 4.85 -5.80
C ALA A 262 -7.08 6.03 -6.66
N GLY A 263 -6.14 5.81 -7.58
CA GLY A 263 -5.89 6.75 -8.67
C GLY A 263 -5.10 8.03 -8.34
N LEU A 264 -3.97 8.17 -9.04
CA LEU A 264 -3.08 9.33 -9.17
C LEU A 264 -2.00 9.56 -8.09
N ASP A 265 -0.79 9.83 -8.61
CA ASP A 265 0.41 10.37 -7.94
C ASP A 265 0.34 11.91 -7.90
N GLU A 266 -0.86 12.45 -7.71
CA GLU A 266 -1.01 13.87 -7.44
C GLU A 266 -0.76 14.08 -5.96
N GLY A 267 0.28 14.85 -5.68
CA GLY A 267 0.66 15.17 -4.32
C GLY A 267 -0.08 16.41 -3.82
N LYS A 268 -0.48 16.41 -2.54
CA LYS A 268 -0.90 17.61 -1.80
C LYS A 268 0.22 18.01 -0.87
N GLU A 269 0.75 19.22 -1.06
CA GLU A 269 1.88 19.75 -0.27
C GLU A 269 3.13 18.83 -0.30
N GLY A 270 3.31 18.08 -1.39
CA GLY A 270 4.42 17.12 -1.58
C GLY A 270 4.22 15.74 -0.95
N HIS A 271 2.99 15.44 -0.51
CA HIS A 271 2.58 14.13 0.01
C HIS A 271 1.54 13.49 -0.89
N SER A 272 1.39 12.17 -0.90
CA SER A 272 0.19 11.59 -1.52
C SER A 272 -1.08 12.16 -0.84
N ILE A 273 -2.21 12.28 -1.55
CA ILE A 273 -3.47 12.76 -0.95
C ILE A 273 -3.81 11.93 0.29
N PHE A 274 -3.59 10.62 0.21
CA PHE A 274 -3.80 9.70 1.31
C PHE A 274 -2.89 10.01 2.52
N ALA A 275 -1.58 10.08 2.29
CA ALA A 275 -0.60 10.36 3.33
C ALA A 275 -0.82 11.74 3.98
N TRP A 276 -1.19 12.74 3.18
CA TRP A 276 -1.52 14.08 3.67
C TRP A 276 -2.66 14.06 4.68
N HIS A 277 -3.79 13.40 4.36
CA HIS A 277 -4.91 13.28 5.27
C HIS A 277 -4.59 12.41 6.49
N LEU A 278 -3.79 11.35 6.31
CA LEU A 278 -3.33 10.50 7.40
C LEU A 278 -2.49 11.28 8.40
N LEU A 279 -1.47 12.03 7.94
CA LEU A 279 -0.61 12.85 8.79
C LEU A 279 -1.40 13.83 9.65
N ARG A 280 -2.35 14.55 9.04
CA ARG A 280 -3.22 15.51 9.75
C ARG A 280 -4.15 14.85 10.75
N THR A 281 -4.49 13.58 10.52
CA THR A 281 -5.34 12.82 11.44
C THR A 281 -4.51 12.29 12.61
N LEU A 282 -3.31 11.76 12.34
CA LEU A 282 -2.37 11.31 13.37
C LEU A 282 -1.96 12.45 14.31
N ASP A 283 -1.75 13.66 13.79
CA ASP A 283 -1.42 14.84 14.62
C ASP A 283 -2.54 15.23 15.59
N LYS A 284 -3.79 14.85 15.29
CA LYS A 284 -4.97 15.12 16.13
C LYS A 284 -5.33 13.97 17.05
N VAL A 285 -4.60 12.85 17.00
CA VAL A 285 -4.86 11.73 17.91
C VAL A 285 -4.53 12.19 19.33
N SER A 286 -5.55 12.18 20.18
CA SER A 286 -5.44 12.51 21.60
C SER A 286 -6.04 11.38 22.43
N GLY A 287 -5.31 10.92 23.46
CA GLY A 287 -5.70 9.74 24.24
C GLY A 287 -5.74 8.46 23.40
N THR A 288 -6.59 7.52 23.80
CA THR A 288 -6.81 6.25 23.09
C THR A 288 -7.93 6.41 22.05
N GLN A 289 -7.62 6.16 20.78
CA GLN A 289 -8.56 6.23 19.66
C GLN A 289 -8.59 4.93 18.84
N PRO A 290 -9.78 4.38 18.52
CA PRO A 290 -9.91 3.25 17.60
C PRO A 290 -9.40 3.58 16.19
N GLY A 291 -8.73 2.62 15.56
CA GLY A 291 -8.21 2.73 14.20
C GLY A 291 -9.32 3.00 13.18
N PHE A 292 -10.53 2.49 13.42
CA PHE A 292 -11.69 2.78 12.60
C PHE A 292 -12.10 4.26 12.57
N GLU A 293 -11.96 4.98 13.69
CA GLU A 293 -12.30 6.41 13.76
C GLU A 293 -11.23 7.26 13.06
N VAL A 294 -9.94 6.88 13.20
CA VAL A 294 -8.84 7.46 12.42
C VAL A 294 -9.09 7.24 10.92
N TYR A 295 -9.49 6.02 10.53
CA TYR A 295 -9.85 5.69 9.16
C TYR A 295 -11.03 6.50 8.63
N ARG A 296 -12.12 6.61 9.39
CA ARG A 296 -13.31 7.39 8.97
C ARG A 296 -12.94 8.83 8.64
N THR A 297 -12.12 9.44 9.50
CA THR A 297 -11.65 10.83 9.32
C THR A 297 -10.86 10.97 8.02
N VAL A 298 -9.91 10.07 7.77
CA VAL A 298 -9.09 10.11 6.56
C VAL A 298 -9.89 9.77 5.31
N ARG A 299 -10.75 8.74 5.37
CA ARG A 299 -11.64 8.39 4.24
C ARG A 299 -12.48 9.59 3.84
N LYS A 300 -13.06 10.30 4.81
CA LYS A 300 -13.84 11.50 4.54
C LYS A 300 -12.98 12.55 3.83
N GLY A 301 -11.83 12.91 4.40
CA GLY A 301 -10.94 13.92 3.81
C GLY A 301 -10.47 13.56 2.40
N VAL A 302 -10.06 12.31 2.18
CA VAL A 302 -9.66 11.81 0.86
C VAL A 302 -10.82 11.85 -0.14
N SER A 303 -12.02 11.41 0.27
CA SER A 303 -13.21 11.37 -0.61
C SER A 303 -13.75 12.76 -0.95
N ASP A 304 -13.54 13.74 -0.06
CA ASP A 304 -13.93 15.14 -0.26
C ASP A 304 -12.99 15.82 -1.27
N ASP A 305 -11.67 15.57 -1.16
CA ASP A 305 -10.67 16.16 -2.05
C ASP A 305 -10.59 15.46 -3.41
N TYR A 306 -10.94 14.17 -3.47
CA TYR A 306 -10.67 13.36 -4.65
C TYR A 306 -11.60 12.13 -4.74
N PRO A 307 -11.97 11.62 -5.94
CA PRO A 307 -12.80 10.40 -6.09
C PRO A 307 -12.15 9.08 -5.63
N GLN A 308 -11.23 9.09 -4.66
CA GLN A 308 -10.70 7.88 -4.05
C GLN A 308 -11.57 7.47 -2.86
N GLN A 309 -11.73 6.16 -2.65
CA GLN A 309 -12.38 5.67 -1.44
C GLN A 309 -11.43 4.73 -0.71
N PRO A 310 -10.71 5.21 0.31
CA PRO A 310 -10.05 4.33 1.24
C PRO A 310 -11.02 3.26 1.77
N GLN A 311 -10.51 2.06 1.97
CA GLN A 311 -11.22 0.90 2.49
C GLN A 311 -10.69 0.59 3.87
N TYR A 312 -11.44 -0.21 4.60
CA TYR A 312 -11.08 -0.70 5.93
C TYR A 312 -11.60 -2.12 6.04
N GLY A 313 -10.80 -3.00 6.59
CA GLY A 313 -11.24 -4.38 6.79
C GLY A 313 -10.18 -5.21 7.44
N ALA A 314 -10.62 -6.40 7.80
CA ALA A 314 -9.84 -7.44 8.43
C ALA A 314 -9.09 -8.28 7.38
N VAL A 315 -7.88 -8.72 7.72
CA VAL A 315 -7.16 -9.75 6.98
C VAL A 315 -7.16 -11.02 7.82
N VAL A 316 -8.16 -11.87 7.58
CA VAL A 316 -8.39 -13.10 8.33
C VAL A 316 -7.25 -14.09 8.10
N SER A 317 -6.72 -14.14 6.88
CA SER A 317 -5.58 -14.98 6.50
C SER A 317 -4.29 -14.67 7.28
N ALA A 318 -4.17 -13.47 7.85
CA ALA A 318 -3.06 -13.05 8.70
C ALA A 318 -3.35 -13.21 10.21
N GLY A 319 -4.42 -13.93 10.56
CA GLY A 319 -4.78 -14.22 11.95
C GLY A 319 -5.67 -13.16 12.60
N HIS A 320 -6.46 -12.40 11.82
CA HIS A 320 -7.46 -11.51 12.42
C HIS A 320 -8.52 -12.30 13.18
N GLU A 321 -8.77 -11.89 14.42
CA GLU A 321 -9.82 -12.45 15.24
C GLU A 321 -11.03 -11.50 15.30
N ALA A 322 -12.23 -12.05 15.12
CA ALA A 322 -13.46 -11.27 15.08
C ALA A 322 -13.63 -10.37 16.30
N GLY A 323 -13.89 -9.09 16.04
CA GLY A 323 -14.09 -8.03 17.04
C GLY A 323 -12.83 -7.27 17.44
N GLY A 324 -11.64 -7.64 16.95
CA GLY A 324 -10.40 -6.90 17.23
C GLY A 324 -10.37 -5.52 16.57
N GLU A 325 -9.90 -4.50 17.29
CA GLU A 325 -9.65 -3.15 16.78
C GLU A 325 -8.24 -2.64 17.16
N TYR A 326 -7.57 -1.95 16.24
CA TYR A 326 -6.27 -1.34 16.49
C TYR A 326 -6.48 -0.07 17.29
N LEU A 327 -5.67 0.15 18.32
CA LEU A 327 -5.79 1.33 19.16
C LEU A 327 -4.59 2.24 18.92
N PHE A 328 -4.87 3.48 18.56
CA PHE A 328 -3.89 4.55 18.56
C PHE A 328 -3.90 5.20 19.93
N ASP A 329 -2.77 5.15 20.61
CA ASP A 329 -2.61 5.76 21.92
C ASP A 329 -1.63 6.93 21.82
N ALA A 330 -2.11 8.14 22.10
CA ALA A 330 -1.22 9.28 22.30
C ALA A 330 -0.22 8.99 23.42
N ARG A 331 1.01 9.48 23.27
CA ARG A 331 1.99 9.43 24.35
C ARG A 331 1.44 10.20 25.55
N ALA A 332 1.48 9.60 26.75
CA ALA A 332 1.22 10.33 27.98
C ALA A 332 2.32 11.39 28.16
N GLU A 333 1.92 12.65 28.32
CA GLU A 333 2.82 13.77 28.64
C GLU A 333 3.51 13.57 29.99
#